data_AF-A0A0F9IBF2-F1
#
_entry.id   AF-A0A0F9IBF2-F1
#
_cell.length_a   1.000
_cell.length_b   1.000
_cell.length_c   1.000
_cell.angle_alpha   90.00
_cell.angle_beta   90.00
_cell.angle_gamma   90.00
#
_symmetry.space_group_name_H-M   'P 1'
#
loop_
_entity.id
_entity.type
_entity.pdbx_description
1 polymer ?
#
loop_
_entity_poly.entity_id
_entity_poly.type
_entity_poly.pdbx_seq_one_letter_code
_entity_poly.pdbx_strand_id
1 'polypeptide(L)' 'MTDSGNRPKICHKAKKVCSGGGVSPLCAVKPRRINLKVATWTLTNRFVTCKKCLRKLTEQIPIV' A
#
# COMPACT_ATOMS: atom_id res chain seq x y z
N MET A 1 -21.15 6.54 -24.97
CA MET A 1 -19.70 6.24 -24.87
C MET A 1 -19.43 5.70 -23.48
N THR A 2 -19.54 4.39 -23.27
CA THR A 2 -19.24 3.76 -21.97
C THR A 2 -17.74 3.55 -21.87
N ASP A 3 -17.11 4.33 -20.98
CA ASP A 3 -15.68 4.37 -20.70
C ASP A 3 -15.10 2.97 -20.43
N SER A 4 -14.15 2.56 -21.26
CA SER A 4 -13.41 1.32 -21.14
C SER A 4 -12.46 1.39 -19.93
N GLY A 5 -12.95 0.99 -18.76
CA GLY A 5 -12.18 0.12 -17.87
C GLY A 5 -11.10 0.74 -16.97
N ASN A 6 -11.20 2.00 -16.53
CA ASN A 6 -10.28 2.55 -15.53
C ASN A 6 -10.65 2.12 -14.10
N ARG A 7 -10.37 0.86 -13.73
CA ARG A 7 -10.52 0.42 -12.32
C ARG A 7 -9.53 1.19 -11.45
N PRO A 8 -9.95 1.80 -10.33
CA PRO A 8 -9.04 2.50 -9.42
C PRO A 8 -7.89 1.59 -8.97
N LYS A 9 -6.65 2.09 -9.07
CA LYS A 9 -5.46 1.35 -8.61
C LYS A 9 -5.54 1.10 -7.11
N ILE A 10 -5.13 -0.10 -6.68
CA ILE A 10 -5.01 -0.41 -5.25
C ILE A 10 -3.90 0.44 -4.65
N CYS A 11 -4.20 1.17 -3.58
CA CYS A 11 -3.27 2.04 -2.87
C CYS A 11 -2.77 1.35 -1.59
N HIS A 12 -1.45 1.15 -1.49
CA HIS A 12 -0.79 0.53 -0.34
C HIS A 12 -0.22 1.57 0.64
N LYS A 13 -0.08 1.20 1.92
CA LYS A 13 0.70 2.00 2.88
C LYS A 13 2.20 1.81 2.64
N ALA A 14 2.92 2.89 2.38
CA ALA A 14 4.38 2.94 2.43
C ALA A 14 4.87 2.73 3.87
N LYS A 15 5.73 1.73 4.12
CA LYS A 15 6.27 1.50 5.47
C LYS A 15 7.69 0.93 5.51
N LYS A 16 7.97 -0.10 4.72
CA LYS A 16 9.26 -0.83 4.80
C LYS A 16 10.25 -0.22 3.81
N VAL A 17 11.44 0.12 4.25
CA VAL A 17 12.55 0.58 3.40
C VAL A 17 13.66 -0.48 3.49
N CYS A 18 14.21 -0.92 2.35
CA CYS A 18 15.37 -1.81 2.35
C CYS A 18 16.69 -1.01 2.40
N SER A 19 17.81 -1.67 2.66
CA SER A 19 19.14 -1.04 2.73
C SER A 19 19.54 -0.28 1.47
N GLY A 20 19.04 -0.68 0.29
CA GLY A 20 19.23 0.04 -0.97
C GLY A 20 18.24 1.18 -1.22
N GLY A 21 17.53 1.66 -0.20
CA GLY A 21 16.54 2.76 -0.31
C GLY A 21 15.23 2.39 -1.01
N GLY A 22 15.07 1.14 -1.45
CA GLY A 22 13.86 0.66 -2.08
C GLY A 22 12.71 0.55 -1.08
N VAL A 23 11.55 1.07 -1.45
CA VAL A 23 10.41 1.11 -0.55
C VAL A 23 9.36 0.06 -0.89
N SER A 24 8.81 -0.53 0.16
CA SER A 24 7.92 -1.67 0.13
C SER A 24 6.64 -1.41 0.91
N PRO A 25 5.51 -1.99 0.47
CA PRO A 25 4.24 -1.77 1.12
C PRO A 25 4.19 -2.49 2.47
N LEU A 26 3.42 -1.95 3.42
CA LEU A 26 3.21 -2.51 4.75
C LEU A 26 2.75 -3.98 4.71
N CYS A 27 1.91 -4.32 3.73
CA CYS A 27 1.40 -5.67 3.57
C CYS A 27 2.45 -6.67 3.06
N ALA A 28 3.62 -6.23 2.59
CA ALA A 28 4.64 -7.14 2.08
C ALA A 28 5.22 -8.00 3.21
N VAL A 29 5.31 -9.32 2.99
CA VAL A 29 5.99 -10.24 3.91
C VAL A 29 7.49 -9.96 3.85
N LYS A 30 8.09 -10.08 2.66
CA LYS A 30 9.47 -9.67 2.34
C LYS A 30 9.47 -8.33 1.58
N PRO A 31 10.48 -7.46 1.78
CA PRO A 31 10.62 -6.24 0.99
C PRO A 31 10.58 -6.55 -0.52
N ARG A 32 9.74 -5.82 -1.26
CA ARG A 32 9.60 -5.98 -2.71
C ARG A 32 9.09 -4.69 -3.34
N ARG A 33 9.48 -4.46 -4.59
CA ARG A 33 8.92 -3.39 -5.42
C ARG A 33 7.45 -3.71 -5.75
N ILE A 34 6.64 -2.66 -5.86
CA ILE A 34 5.26 -2.77 -6.37
C ILE A 34 5.23 -2.47 -7.86
N ASN A 35 4.25 -3.04 -8.57
CA ASN A 35 4.01 -2.70 -9.96
C ASN A 35 3.10 -1.46 -10.03
N LEU A 36 3.68 -0.31 -10.40
CA LEU A 36 2.97 0.98 -10.46
C LEU A 36 1.93 1.08 -11.59
N LYS A 37 1.95 0.14 -12.55
CA LYS A 37 0.91 0.05 -13.58
C LYS A 37 -0.44 -0.38 -12.98
N VAL A 38 -0.43 -1.18 -11.91
CA VAL A 38 -1.64 -1.79 -11.31
C VAL A 38 -1.93 -1.34 -9.87
N ALA A 39 -0.95 -0.75 -9.19
CA ALA A 39 -1.07 -0.34 -7.79
C ALA A 39 -0.31 0.97 -7.54
N THR A 40 -0.65 1.65 -6.45
CA THR A 40 0.05 2.85 -5.95
C THR A 40 0.31 2.69 -4.47
N TRP A 41 0.88 3.72 -3.86
CA TRP A 41 1.23 3.73 -2.45
C TRP A 41 1.21 5.14 -1.88
N THR A 42 0.97 5.24 -0.58
CA THR A 42 0.80 6.49 0.15
C THR A 42 1.43 6.41 1.53
N LEU A 43 1.89 7.54 2.05
CA LEU A 43 2.29 7.71 3.44
C LEU A 43 1.09 8.02 4.36
N THR A 44 -0.08 8.34 3.83
CA THR A 44 -1.24 8.75 4.63
C THR A 44 -2.25 7.62 4.75
N ASN A 45 -2.59 7.21 5.99
CA ASN A 45 -3.47 6.06 6.23
C ASN A 45 -4.85 6.20 5.56
N ARG A 46 -5.40 7.43 5.52
CA ARG A 46 -6.72 7.72 4.94
C ARG A 46 -6.85 7.35 3.46
N PHE A 47 -5.75 7.33 2.71
CA PHE A 47 -5.78 7.01 1.27
C PHE A 47 -5.45 5.54 0.96
N VAL A 48 -5.25 4.70 1.98
CA VAL A 48 -4.91 3.28 1.80
C VAL A 48 -6.18 2.51 1.43
N THR A 49 -6.17 1.84 0.27
CA THR A 49 -7.30 0.99 -0.18
C THR A 49 -6.95 -0.50 -0.17
N CYS A 50 -5.68 -0.86 0.06
CA CYS A 50 -5.28 -2.25 0.23
C CYS A 50 -5.80 -2.83 1.56
N LYS A 51 -6.73 -3.80 1.49
CA LYS A 51 -7.31 -4.50 2.65
C LYS A 51 -6.27 -5.08 3.62
N LYS A 52 -5.17 -5.64 3.08
CA LYS A 52 -4.06 -6.18 3.91
C LYS A 52 -3.29 -5.09 4.64
N CYS A 53 -3.12 -3.92 4.03
CA CYS A 53 -2.51 -2.77 4.70
C CYS A 53 -3.44 -2.23 5.78
N LEU A 54 -4.74 -2.09 5.49
CA LEU A 54 -5.74 -1.64 6.46
C LEU A 54 -5.77 -2.52 7.71
N ARG A 55 -5.81 -3.85 7.55
CA ARG A 55 -5.77 -4.79 8.68
C ARG A 55 -4.51 -4.63 9.55
N LYS A 56 -3.34 -4.44 8.92
CA LYS A 56 -2.10 -4.20 9.66
C LYS A 56 -2.05 -2.83 10.32
N LEU A 57 -2.74 -1.83 9.79
CA LEU A 57 -2.84 -0.51 10.40
C LEU A 57 -3.70 -0.56 11.67
N THR A 58 -4.79 -1.34 11.66
CA THR A 58 -5.64 -1.53 12.85
C THR A 58 -4.93 -2.36 13.93
N GLU A 59 -4.08 -3.32 13.54
CA GLU A 59 -3.24 -4.09 14.47
C GLU A 59 -2.10 -3.26 15.11
N GLN A 60 -1.77 -2.08 14.55
CA GLN A 60 -0.66 -1.22 15.01
C GLN A 60 -1.09 -0.08 15.94
N ILE A 61 -2.36 -0.03 16.34
CA ILE A 61 -2.83 0.97 17.31
C ILE A 61 -2.18 0.62 18.67
N PRO A 62 -1.28 1.46 19.22
CA PRO A 62 -0.83 1.26 20.59
C PRO A 62 -2.05 1.48 21.50
N ILE A 63 -2.27 0.53 22.41
CA ILE A 63 -3.11 0.78 23.58
C ILE A 63 -2.41 1.93 24.31
N VAL A 64 -3.03 3.11 24.28
CA VAL A 64 -2.63 4.27 25.11
C VAL A 64 -2.85 3.93 26.57
#